data_AF-A0A2K3KL31-F1
#
_entry.id   AF-A0A2K3KL31-F1
#
_cell.length_a   1.000
_cell.length_b   1.000
_cell.length_c   1.000
_cell.angle_alpha   90.00
_cell.angle_beta   90.00
_cell.angle_gamma   90.00
#
_symmetry.space_group_name_H-M   'P 1'
#
loop_
_entity.id
_entity.type
_entity.pdbx_description
1 polymer ?
#
loop_
_entity_poly.entity_id
_entity_poly.type
_entity_poly.pdbx_seq_one_letter_code
_entity_poly.pdbx_strand_id
1 'polypeptide(L)'
;MGEVDPAFVQEQEHRPKLSIIEAKGIPEIDLSPIFNHEVPDQSAVEALVKEIGSACKEWGFFQVTNHGVPLSLRQRLEEASRLFFAQSLEDKKKVARDEINPTGYYDTEHTKNVRDWKEVFDFLVKDPTFVPLNSDEDDDQVIQWSNPSLPYPPQFR
;
A
#
# COMPACT_ATOMS: atom_id res chain seq x y z
N MET A 1 -29.37 2.26 -15.12
CA MET A 1 -28.29 2.37 -14.12
C MET A 1 -28.74 1.47 -12.98
N GLY A 2 -28.01 0.39 -12.68
CA GLY A 2 -28.39 -0.54 -11.61
C GLY A 2 -28.30 0.16 -10.25
N GLU A 3 -29.11 -0.27 -9.29
CA GLU A 3 -28.99 0.19 -7.90
C GLU A 3 -27.65 -0.27 -7.31
N VAL A 4 -27.04 0.61 -6.52
CA VAL A 4 -25.80 0.32 -5.78
C VAL A 4 -26.15 -0.54 -4.57
N ASP A 5 -25.43 -1.65 -4.37
CA ASP A 5 -25.63 -2.52 -3.20
C ASP A 5 -25.49 -1.70 -1.90
N PRO A 6 -26.52 -1.70 -1.01
CA PRO A 6 -26.49 -0.98 0.26
C PRO A 6 -25.28 -1.30 1.14
N ALA A 7 -24.65 -2.47 0.99
CA ALA A 7 -23.44 -2.85 1.73
C ALA A 7 -22.26 -1.88 1.55
N PHE A 8 -22.25 -1.09 0.46
CA PHE A 8 -21.21 -0.10 0.17
C PHE A 8 -21.62 1.34 0.49
N VAL A 9 -22.85 1.55 0.95
CA VAL A 9 -23.39 2.90 1.14
C VAL A 9 -23.07 3.39 2.55
N GLN A 10 -22.14 4.34 2.64
CA GLN A 10 -21.81 5.00 3.90
C GLN A 10 -23.00 5.79 4.47
N GLU A 11 -23.10 5.87 5.80
CA GLU A 11 -24.07 6.73 6.47
C GLU A 11 -23.82 8.21 6.15
N GLN A 12 -24.87 9.03 6.14
CA GLN A 12 -24.79 10.40 5.63
C GLN A 12 -23.71 11.25 6.34
N GLU A 13 -23.54 11.06 7.64
CA GLU A 13 -22.53 11.76 8.45
C GLU A 13 -21.07 11.36 8.12
N HIS A 14 -20.90 10.19 7.51
CA HIS A 14 -19.61 9.61 7.13
C HIS A 14 -19.21 9.91 5.68
N ARG A 15 -20.17 10.35 4.87
CA ARG A 15 -19.91 10.66 3.45
C ARG A 15 -19.02 11.91 3.33
N PRO A 16 -18.14 11.95 2.31
CA PRO A 16 -17.36 13.14 2.04
C PRO A 16 -18.27 14.35 1.87
N LYS A 17 -17.99 15.44 2.60
CA LYS A 17 -18.55 16.74 2.27
C LYS A 17 -17.86 17.19 1.00
N LEU A 18 -18.58 17.19 -0.12
CA LEU A 18 -18.06 17.57 -1.44
C LEU A 18 -17.84 19.09 -1.50
N SER A 19 -16.95 19.62 -0.67
CA SER A 19 -16.23 20.84 -1.00
C SER A 19 -15.01 20.40 -1.79
N ILE A 20 -14.92 20.83 -3.05
CA ILE A 20 -13.68 20.68 -3.82
C ILE A 20 -12.63 21.52 -3.10
N ILE A 21 -11.79 20.88 -2.31
CA ILE A 21 -10.57 21.48 -1.79
C ILE A 21 -9.49 21.08 -2.79
N GLU A 22 -9.06 22.02 -3.62
CA GLU A 22 -7.76 21.86 -4.28
C GLU A 22 -6.72 21.87 -3.17
N ALA A 23 -6.08 20.73 -2.93
CA ALA A 23 -4.94 20.63 -2.03
C ALA A 23 -3.73 21.34 -2.67
N LYS A 24 -3.74 22.67 -2.63
CA LYS A 24 -2.65 23.51 -3.11
C LYS A 24 -1.49 23.42 -2.13
N GLY A 25 -0.31 23.11 -2.64
CA GLY A 25 0.93 23.15 -1.85
C GLY A 25 1.25 21.87 -1.09
N ILE A 26 0.73 20.70 -1.48
CA ILE A 26 1.26 19.43 -0.99
C ILE A 26 2.77 19.43 -1.23
N PRO A 27 3.60 19.22 -0.19
CA PRO A 27 5.05 19.26 -0.36
C PRO A 27 5.51 18.21 -1.38
N GLU A 28 6.45 18.61 -2.23
CA GLU A 28 7.16 17.73 -3.15
C GLU A 28 8.62 17.67 -2.72
N ILE A 29 9.09 16.49 -2.36
CA ILE A 29 10.43 16.24 -1.80
C ILE A 29 11.33 15.62 -2.88
N ASP A 30 12.42 16.31 -3.21
CA ASP A 30 13.45 15.79 -4.12
C ASP A 30 14.49 14.95 -3.35
N LEU A 31 14.58 13.65 -3.66
CA LEU A 31 15.55 12.73 -3.06
C LEU A 31 16.88 12.64 -3.80
N SER A 32 17.12 13.48 -4.82
CA SER A 32 18.37 13.54 -5.56
C SER A 32 19.64 13.69 -4.70
N PRO A 33 19.65 14.42 -3.56
CA PRO A 33 20.84 14.53 -2.70
C PRO A 33 21.35 13.18 -2.16
N ILE A 34 20.50 12.15 -2.12
CA ILE A 34 20.83 10.81 -1.61
C ILE A 34 21.14 9.84 -2.76
N PHE A 35 20.39 9.91 -3.85
CA PHE A 35 20.45 8.88 -4.91
C PHE A 35 21.33 9.24 -6.12
N ASN A 36 21.62 10.52 -6.35
CA ASN A 36 22.29 10.98 -7.58
C ASN A 36 23.76 11.37 -7.38
N HIS A 37 24.34 11.11 -6.20
CA HIS A 37 25.73 11.47 -5.87
C HIS A 37 26.54 10.26 -5.39
N GLU A 38 27.75 10.07 -5.93
CA GLU A 38 28.70 9.05 -5.44
C GLU A 38 29.17 9.34 -4.00
N VAL A 39 29.28 10.63 -3.65
CA VAL A 39 29.55 11.11 -2.29
C VAL A 39 28.48 12.15 -1.95
N PRO A 40 27.57 11.87 -1.00
CA PRO A 40 26.53 12.81 -0.62
C PRO A 40 27.10 14.10 -0.02
N ASP A 41 26.58 15.26 -0.45
CA ASP A 41 26.81 16.52 0.24
C ASP A 41 26.02 16.51 1.56
N GLN A 42 26.74 16.43 2.68
CA GLN A 42 26.18 16.38 4.02
C GLN A 42 25.26 17.57 4.30
N SER A 43 25.57 18.77 3.81
CA SER A 43 24.72 19.95 4.02
C SER A 43 23.41 19.82 3.25
N ALA A 44 23.43 19.26 2.04
CA ALA A 44 22.24 19.02 1.24
C ALA A 44 21.35 17.94 1.87
N VAL A 45 21.96 16.87 2.38
CA VAL A 45 21.23 15.81 3.12
C VAL A 45 20.58 16.36 4.39
N GLU A 46 21.28 17.21 5.15
CA GLU A 46 20.70 17.84 6.35
C GLU A 46 19.53 18.76 6.03
N ALA A 47 19.59 19.49 4.91
CA ALA A 47 18.47 20.32 4.45
C ALA A 47 17.27 19.44 4.08
N LEU A 48 17.49 18.36 3.33
CA LEU A 48 16.46 17.39 2.94
C LEU A 48 15.78 16.74 4.17
N VAL A 49 16.55 16.35 5.17
CA VAL A 49 16.00 15.78 6.43
C VAL A 49 15.08 16.78 7.13
N LYS A 50 15.47 18.06 7.18
CA LYS A 50 14.62 19.12 7.77
C LYS A 50 13.34 19.32 6.97
N GLU A 51 13.42 19.29 5.64
CA GLU A 51 12.28 19.43 4.74
C GLU A 51 11.27 18.29 4.94
N ILE A 52 11.73 17.03 4.96
CA ILE A 52 10.91 15.86 5.26
C ILE A 52 10.26 15.99 6.64
N GLY A 53 11.04 16.40 7.65
CA GLY A 53 10.53 16.61 9.01
C GLY A 53 9.40 17.66 9.07
N SER A 54 9.56 18.77 8.36
CA SER A 54 8.52 19.80 8.23
C SER A 54 7.28 19.28 7.51
N ALA A 55 7.44 18.57 6.38
CA ALA A 55 6.32 17.99 5.64
C ALA A 55 5.53 16.98 6.50
N CYS A 56 6.22 16.10 7.23
CA CYS A 56 5.61 15.17 8.18
C CYS A 56 4.82 15.91 9.28
N LYS A 57 5.37 16.98 9.84
CA LYS A 57 4.76 17.72 10.96
C LYS A 57 3.57 18.59 10.53
N GLU A 58 3.69 19.26 9.40
CA GLU A 58 2.73 20.27 8.94
C GLU A 58 1.63 19.67 8.08
N TRP A 59 1.96 18.67 7.26
CA TRP A 59 1.04 18.05 6.31
C TRP A 59 0.68 16.61 6.66
N GLY A 60 1.64 15.83 7.21
CA GLY A 60 1.49 14.38 7.37
C GLY A 60 1.49 13.60 6.05
N PHE A 61 1.74 14.28 4.93
CA PHE A 61 1.76 13.72 3.59
C PHE A 61 2.63 14.58 2.65
N PHE A 62 3.33 13.94 1.72
CA PHE A 62 4.13 14.61 0.69
C PHE A 62 4.35 13.68 -0.51
N GLN A 63 4.70 14.25 -1.65
CA GLN A 63 5.14 13.52 -2.84
C GLN A 63 6.67 13.42 -2.84
N VAL A 64 7.22 12.37 -3.45
CA VAL A 64 8.67 12.20 -3.62
C VAL A 64 9.04 12.13 -5.10
N THR A 65 10.12 12.82 -5.48
CA THR A 65 10.72 12.77 -6.82
C THR A 65 12.18 12.36 -6.73
N ASN A 66 12.76 11.92 -7.86
CA ASN A 66 14.14 11.43 -7.96
C ASN A 66 14.52 10.37 -6.89
N HIS A 67 13.56 9.53 -6.51
CA HIS A 67 13.68 8.51 -5.47
C HIS A 67 14.50 7.26 -5.90
N GLY A 68 15.25 7.32 -6.99
CA GLY A 68 16.10 6.23 -7.50
C GLY A 68 15.38 4.99 -8.07
N VAL A 69 14.09 4.79 -7.78
CA VAL A 69 13.31 3.63 -8.30
C VAL A 69 13.16 3.71 -9.83
N PRO A 70 13.64 2.70 -10.59
CA PRO A 70 13.58 2.73 -12.06
C PRO A 70 12.15 2.79 -12.60
N LEU A 71 11.92 3.62 -13.62
CA LEU A 71 10.61 3.73 -14.28
C LEU A 71 10.10 2.39 -14.82
N SER A 72 10.99 1.58 -15.40
CA SER A 72 10.63 0.26 -15.94
C SER A 72 10.13 -0.70 -14.87
N LEU A 73 10.62 -0.59 -13.63
CA LEU A 73 10.15 -1.40 -12.51
C LEU A 73 8.72 -0.99 -12.12
N ARG A 74 8.44 0.31 -12.01
CA ARG A 74 7.09 0.81 -11.72
C ARG A 74 6.08 0.38 -12.77
N GLN A 75 6.44 0.47 -14.05
CA GLN A 75 5.58 0.04 -15.17
C GLN A 75 5.26 -1.46 -15.11
N ARG A 76 6.25 -2.31 -14.83
CA ARG A 76 6.00 -3.75 -14.65
C ARG A 76 5.11 -4.05 -13.45
N LEU A 77 5.26 -3.33 -12.34
CA LEU A 77 4.40 -3.47 -11.17
C LEU A 77 2.94 -3.09 -11.49
N GLU A 78 2.74 -1.96 -12.16
CA GLU A 78 1.41 -1.53 -12.61
C GLU A 78 0.78 -2.53 -13.59
N GLU A 79 1.56 -3.06 -14.53
CA GLU A 79 1.10 -4.08 -15.48
C GLU A 79 0.70 -5.38 -14.76
N ALA A 80 1.53 -5.88 -13.85
CA ALA A 80 1.24 -7.06 -13.05
C ALA A 80 -0.05 -6.88 -12.23
N SER A 81 -0.20 -5.73 -11.57
CA SER A 81 -1.42 -5.38 -10.82
C SER A 81 -2.66 -5.42 -11.72
N ARG A 82 -2.62 -4.75 -12.89
CA ARG A 82 -3.74 -4.76 -13.85
C ARG A 82 -4.08 -6.16 -14.33
N LEU A 83 -3.08 -6.95 -14.68
CA LEU A 83 -3.27 -8.33 -15.13
C LEU A 83 -3.90 -9.19 -14.03
N PHE A 84 -3.50 -9.00 -12.77
CA PHE A 84 -4.02 -9.78 -11.65
C PHE A 84 -5.50 -9.48 -11.42
N PHE A 85 -5.84 -8.19 -11.29
CA PHE A 85 -7.21 -7.77 -10.96
C PHE A 85 -8.21 -7.97 -12.10
N ALA A 86 -7.72 -8.07 -13.35
CA ALA A 86 -8.52 -8.44 -14.52
C ALA A 86 -8.94 -9.93 -14.56
N GLN A 87 -8.36 -10.79 -13.71
CA GLN A 87 -8.75 -12.20 -13.62
C GLN A 87 -10.15 -12.37 -13.02
N SER A 88 -10.72 -13.57 -13.19
CA SER A 88 -11.99 -13.93 -12.57
C SER A 88 -11.90 -13.88 -11.04
N LEU A 89 -13.04 -13.65 -10.37
CA LEU A 89 -13.09 -13.71 -8.91
C LEU A 89 -12.65 -15.09 -8.38
N GLU A 90 -12.98 -16.16 -9.09
CA GLU A 90 -12.57 -17.52 -8.73
C GLU A 90 -11.05 -17.68 -8.75
N ASP A 91 -10.38 -17.13 -9.76
CA ASP A 91 -8.93 -17.17 -9.86
C ASP A 91 -8.25 -16.32 -8.78
N LYS A 92 -8.76 -15.09 -8.54
CA LYS A 92 -8.24 -14.22 -7.48
C LYS A 92 -8.38 -14.85 -6.10
N LYS A 93 -9.49 -15.56 -5.84
CA LYS A 93 -9.75 -16.25 -4.56
C LYS A 93 -8.83 -17.45 -4.29
N LYS A 94 -8.09 -17.97 -5.27
CA LYS A 94 -7.10 -19.05 -5.05
C LYS A 94 -5.92 -18.61 -4.17
N VAL A 95 -5.72 -17.30 -4.05
CA VAL A 95 -4.68 -16.67 -3.22
C VAL A 95 -5.32 -15.73 -2.20
N ALA A 96 -6.55 -16.02 -1.76
CA ALA A 96 -7.21 -15.22 -0.75
C ALA A 96 -6.49 -15.34 0.60
N ARG A 97 -6.47 -14.24 1.36
CA ARG A 97 -6.03 -14.27 2.77
C ARG A 97 -6.97 -15.12 3.62
N ASP A 98 -6.45 -15.66 4.72
CA ASP A 98 -7.21 -16.45 5.69
C ASP A 98 -6.99 -15.97 7.14
N GLU A 99 -7.55 -16.68 8.13
CA GLU A 99 -7.45 -16.30 9.55
C GLU A 99 -6.03 -16.38 10.12
N ILE A 100 -5.13 -17.10 9.44
CA ILE A 100 -3.76 -17.36 9.88
C ILE A 100 -2.79 -16.48 9.09
N ASN A 101 -2.97 -16.38 7.77
CA ASN A 101 -2.13 -15.66 6.84
C ASN A 101 -2.87 -14.44 6.28
N PRO A 102 -2.49 -13.21 6.69
CA PRO A 102 -3.17 -11.99 6.28
C PRO A 102 -2.81 -11.53 4.86
N THR A 103 -1.88 -12.20 4.18
CA THR A 103 -1.46 -11.85 2.82
C THR A 103 -2.35 -12.48 1.75
N GLY A 104 -2.42 -11.86 0.58
CA GLY A 104 -3.20 -12.32 -0.56
C GLY A 104 -4.40 -11.43 -0.89
N TYR A 105 -5.28 -11.97 -1.72
CA TYR A 105 -6.47 -11.29 -2.22
C TYR A 105 -7.53 -11.11 -1.13
N TYR A 106 -8.20 -9.94 -1.13
CA TYR A 106 -9.39 -9.70 -0.32
C TYR A 106 -10.26 -8.60 -0.91
N ASP A 107 -11.58 -8.69 -0.71
CA ASP A 107 -12.54 -7.72 -1.27
C ASP A 107 -13.68 -7.37 -0.30
N THR A 108 -13.57 -7.74 0.97
CA THR A 108 -14.59 -7.47 2.00
C THR A 108 -14.06 -6.61 3.13
N GLU A 109 -13.13 -5.68 2.86
CA GLU A 109 -12.66 -4.73 3.87
C GLU A 109 -13.78 -3.78 4.27
N HIS A 110 -13.77 -3.34 5.53
CA HIS A 110 -14.76 -2.43 6.06
C HIS A 110 -14.10 -1.17 6.61
N THR A 111 -14.61 -0.02 6.19
CA THR A 111 -14.32 1.27 6.83
C THR A 111 -15.57 1.73 7.56
N LYS A 112 -15.48 1.86 8.89
CA LYS A 112 -16.61 2.24 9.76
C LYS A 112 -17.82 1.31 9.59
N ASN A 113 -17.58 0.00 9.58
CA ASN A 113 -18.59 -1.07 9.43
C ASN A 113 -19.34 -1.08 8.09
N VAL A 114 -18.87 -0.33 7.08
CA VAL A 114 -19.41 -0.35 5.71
C VAL A 114 -18.36 -0.93 4.78
N ARG A 115 -18.77 -1.80 3.85
CA ARG A 115 -17.84 -2.45 2.93
C ARG A 115 -17.21 -1.41 2.01
N ASP A 116 -15.89 -1.46 1.90
CA ASP A 116 -15.17 -0.59 0.98
C ASP A 116 -15.49 -1.00 -0.48
N TRP A 117 -15.70 -0.01 -1.34
CA TRP A 117 -15.79 -0.24 -2.79
C TRP A 117 -14.38 -0.44 -3.37
N LYS A 118 -13.72 -1.52 -2.97
CA LYS A 118 -12.37 -1.86 -3.43
C LYS A 118 -12.11 -3.36 -3.32
N GLU A 119 -11.07 -3.78 -4.01
CA GLU A 119 -10.39 -5.05 -3.81
C GLU A 119 -8.90 -4.77 -3.54
N VAL A 120 -8.23 -5.69 -2.85
CA VAL A 120 -6.84 -5.56 -2.43
C VAL A 120 -6.09 -6.87 -2.62
N PHE A 121 -4.77 -6.76 -2.77
CA PHE A 121 -3.84 -7.87 -2.71
C PHE A 121 -2.65 -7.44 -1.85
N ASP A 122 -2.52 -8.06 -0.67
CA ASP A 122 -1.48 -7.73 0.30
C ASP A 122 -0.31 -8.72 0.20
N PHE A 123 0.92 -8.23 0.30
CA PHE A 123 2.12 -9.08 0.31
C PHE A 123 3.22 -8.50 1.19
N LEU A 124 4.12 -9.36 1.63
CA LEU A 124 5.25 -9.06 2.49
C LEU A 124 6.52 -8.91 1.65
N VAL A 125 7.37 -7.96 2.04
CA VAL A 125 8.68 -7.78 1.39
C VAL A 125 9.62 -8.95 1.70
N LYS A 126 9.56 -9.48 2.93
CA LYS A 126 10.33 -10.65 3.37
C LYS A 126 9.39 -11.86 3.43
N ASP A 127 9.79 -12.96 2.83
CA ASP A 127 9.01 -14.19 2.80
C ASP A 127 9.92 -15.41 3.06
N PRO A 128 9.67 -16.21 4.12
CA PRO A 128 8.65 -16.01 5.15
C PRO A 128 8.95 -14.83 6.10
N THR A 129 7.90 -14.22 6.63
CA THR A 129 7.99 -13.30 7.78
C THR A 129 7.53 -14.03 9.03
N PHE A 130 8.27 -13.85 10.12
CA PHE A 130 7.91 -14.33 11.45
C PHE A 130 7.43 -13.13 12.27
N VAL A 131 6.24 -13.24 12.86
CA VAL A 131 5.68 -12.21 13.72
C VAL A 131 5.33 -12.80 15.09
N PRO A 132 5.43 -12.03 16.18
CA PRO A 132 4.97 -12.45 17.50
C PRO A 132 3.51 -12.92 17.44
N LEU A 133 3.20 -14.00 18.15
CA LEU A 133 1.85 -14.56 18.19
C LEU A 133 0.85 -13.59 18.84
N ASN A 134 1.32 -12.82 19.81
CA ASN A 134 0.54 -11.84 20.56
C ASN A 134 1.42 -10.64 20.94
N SER A 135 0.83 -9.68 21.67
CA SER A 135 1.51 -8.48 22.13
C SER A 135 2.21 -8.65 23.49
N ASP A 136 2.27 -9.87 24.04
CA ASP A 136 2.97 -10.15 25.29
C ASP A 136 4.47 -10.22 24.99
N GLU A 137 5.25 -9.36 25.65
CA GLU A 137 6.70 -9.26 25.42
C GLU A 137 7.47 -10.45 26.03
N ASP A 138 6.85 -11.19 26.97
CA ASP A 138 7.44 -12.37 27.61
C ASP A 138 7.08 -13.69 26.88
N ASP A 139 6.26 -13.62 25.82
CA ASP A 139 5.88 -14.77 25.00
C ASP A 139 6.71 -14.83 23.70
N ASP A 140 7.69 -15.74 23.66
CA ASP A 140 8.59 -15.94 22.52
C ASP A 140 7.95 -16.68 21.33
N GLN A 141 6.66 -17.03 21.40
CA GLN A 141 5.98 -17.73 20.31
C GLN A 141 5.80 -16.82 19.09
N VAL A 142 6.06 -17.39 17.91
CA VAL A 142 5.91 -16.71 16.63
C VAL A 142 4.99 -17.47 15.68
N ILE A 143 4.27 -16.73 14.85
CA ILE A 143 3.55 -17.25 13.70
C ILE A 143 4.30 -16.90 12.41
N GLN A 144 4.26 -17.80 11.45
CA GLN A 144 4.88 -17.62 10.14
C GLN A 144 3.84 -17.19 9.11
N TRP A 145 4.10 -16.09 8.43
CA TRP A 145 3.33 -15.62 7.28
C TRP A 145 4.15 -15.76 5.99
N SER A 146 3.47 -16.08 4.90
CA SER A 146 4.11 -16.29 3.58
C SER A 146 3.25 -15.76 2.46
N ASN A 147 3.86 -15.26 1.38
CA ASN A 147 3.09 -14.69 0.27
C ASN A 147 2.46 -15.81 -0.57
N PRO A 148 1.13 -15.82 -0.77
CA PRO A 148 0.52 -16.75 -1.70
C PRO A 148 0.91 -16.35 -3.13
N SER A 149 1.22 -17.34 -3.96
CA SER A 149 1.50 -17.14 -5.39
C SER A 149 0.53 -17.95 -6.24
N LEU A 150 0.08 -17.35 -7.34
CA LEU A 150 -0.72 -18.07 -8.32
C LEU A 150 0.21 -18.95 -9.17
N PRO A 151 -0.14 -20.22 -9.42
CA PRO A 151 0.62 -21.04 -10.36
C PRO A 151 0.45 -20.56 -11.81
N TYR A 152 -0.64 -19.85 -12.11
CA TYR A 152 -0.94 -19.28 -13.41
C TYR A 152 -1.64 -17.92 -13.28
N PRO A 153 -1.37 -16.98 -14.21
CA PRO A 153 -0.35 -17.09 -15.25
C PRO A 153 1.10 -16.99 -14.70
N PRO A 154 2.12 -17.54 -15.40
CA PRO A 154 3.46 -17.77 -14.83
C PRO A 154 4.19 -16.52 -14.33
N GLN A 155 3.82 -15.34 -14.83
CA GLN A 155 4.38 -14.05 -14.42
C GLN A 155 4.02 -13.62 -12.99
N PHE A 156 3.14 -14.35 -12.29
CA PHE A 156 2.83 -14.13 -10.87
C PHE A 156 3.63 -15.03 -9.91
N ARG A 157 4.67 -15.70 -10.41
CA ARG A 157 5.70 -16.35 -9.59
C ARG A 157 6.94 -15.47 -9.46
#